data_AF-A0A9W5N168-F1
#
_entry.id   AF-A0A9W5N168-F1
#
_cell.length_a   1.000
_cell.length_b   1.000
_cell.length_c   1.000
_cell.angle_alpha   90.00
_cell.angle_beta   90.00
_cell.angle_gamma   90.00
#
_symmetry.space_group_name_H-M   'P 1'
#
loop_
_entity.id
_entity.type
_entity.pdbx_description
1 polymer ?
#
loop_
_entity_poly.entity_id
_entity_poly.type
_entity_poly.pdbx_seq_one_letter_code
_entity_poly.pdbx_strand_id
1 'polypeptide(L)' 'MEKGTGELSAVQEVERQYGLPVVPIANLNDLFTLLQNNAEFGGFLEPVKAYRERYGAA' A
#
# COMPACT_ATOMS: atom_id res chain seq x y z
N MET A 1 1.33 -2.47 1.29
CA MET A 1 0.51 -3.17 0.28
C MET A 1 -0.91 -3.22 0.79
N GLU A 2 -1.91 -3.19 -0.08
CA GLU A 2 -3.33 -3.28 0.30
C GLU A 2 -3.76 -4.75 0.31
N LYS A 3 -4.54 -5.18 1.31
CA LYS A 3 -5.12 -6.53 1.38
C LYS A 3 -6.07 -6.74 0.21
N GLY A 4 -6.01 -7.92 -0.40
CA GLY A 4 -7.02 -8.40 -1.32
C GLY A 4 -8.29 -8.83 -0.57
N THR A 5 -8.98 -9.85 -1.05
CA THR A 5 -10.13 -10.46 -0.35
C THR A 5 -9.73 -11.34 0.83
N GLY A 6 -8.42 -11.57 1.05
CA GLY A 6 -7.85 -12.33 2.15
C GLY A 6 -6.81 -11.56 2.97
N GLU A 7 -5.95 -12.28 3.71
CA GLU A 7 -4.90 -11.65 4.53
C GLU A 7 -3.71 -11.14 3.71
N LEU A 8 -3.51 -11.70 2.52
CA LEU A 8 -2.47 -11.32 1.58
C LEU A 8 -2.94 -10.19 0.67
N SER A 9 -2.00 -9.36 0.23
CA SER A 9 -2.22 -8.45 -0.89
C SER A 9 -2.36 -9.22 -2.20
N ALA A 10 -3.09 -8.66 -3.15
CA ALA A 10 -3.22 -9.24 -4.50
C ALA A 10 -1.85 -9.49 -5.16
N VAL A 11 -0.85 -8.66 -4.85
CA VAL A 11 0.53 -8.86 -5.29
C VAL A 11 1.16 -10.11 -4.67
N GLN A 12 1.07 -10.27 -3.35
CA GLN A 12 1.56 -11.48 -2.67
C GLN A 12 0.85 -12.75 -3.16
N GLU A 13 -0.45 -12.66 -3.48
CA GLU A 13 -1.19 -13.78 -4.06
C GLU A 13 -0.65 -14.16 -5.45
N VAL A 14 -0.38 -13.18 -6.33
CA VAL A 14 0.20 -13.41 -7.66
C VAL A 14 1.61 -14.01 -7.56
N GLU A 15 2.46 -13.46 -6.70
CA GLU A 15 3.82 -13.99 -6.48
C GLU A 15 3.78 -15.45 -6.01
N ARG A 16 2.87 -15.77 -5.07
CA ARG A 16 2.69 -17.13 -4.55
C ARG A 16 2.08 -18.08 -5.58
N GLN A 17 1.10 -17.63 -6.34
CA GLN A 17 0.34 -18.48 -7.27
C GLN A 17 1.14 -18.81 -8.53
N TYR A 18 1.90 -17.84 -9.05
CA TYR A 18 2.58 -17.98 -10.34
C TYR A 18 4.11 -18.08 -10.21
N GLY A 19 4.68 -17.85 -9.02
CA GLY A 19 6.13 -17.88 -8.80
C GLY A 19 6.87 -16.76 -9.54
N LEU A 20 6.15 -15.73 -9.98
CA LEU A 20 6.69 -14.60 -10.72
C LEU A 20 6.87 -13.42 -9.76
N PRO A 21 8.05 -12.77 -9.72
CA PRO A 21 8.25 -11.60 -8.89
C PRO A 21 7.41 -10.43 -9.42
N VAL A 22 6.76 -9.70 -8.52
CA VAL A 22 6.02 -8.49 -8.86
C VAL A 22 6.81 -7.27 -8.41
N VAL A 23 7.21 -6.43 -9.37
CA VAL A 23 8.01 -5.24 -9.09
C VAL A 23 7.11 -4.00 -9.22
N PRO A 24 6.69 -3.36 -8.11
CA PRO A 24 5.89 -2.15 -8.18
C PRO A 24 6.75 -0.94 -8.57
N ILE A 25 6.17 0.00 -9.33
CA ILE A 25 6.78 1.31 -9.59
C ILE A 25 6.78 2.15 -8.31
N ALA A 26 5.71 2.04 -7.51
CA ALA A 26 5.56 2.64 -6.19
C ALA A 26 4.59 1.80 -5.36
N ASN A 27 4.70 1.89 -4.04
CA ASN A 27 3.82 1.26 -3.07
C ASN A 27 3.24 2.28 -2.08
N LEU A 28 2.39 1.81 -1.17
CA LEU A 28 1.70 2.67 -0.22
C LEU A 28 2.65 3.45 0.72
N ASN A 29 3.83 2.91 1.07
CA ASN A 29 4.82 3.64 1.87
C ASN A 29 5.45 4.80 1.09
N ASP A 30 5.62 4.65 -0.23
CA ASP A 30 6.11 5.74 -1.09
C ASP A 30 5.08 6.87 -1.13
N LEU A 31 3.79 6.53 -1.19
CA LEU A 31 2.70 7.51 -1.07
C LEU A 31 2.73 8.22 0.29
N PHE A 32 2.90 7.52 1.41
CA PHE A 32 3.05 8.17 2.72
C PHE A 32 4.23 9.14 2.75
N THR A 33 5.35 8.75 2.16
CA THR A 33 6.55 9.60 2.07
C THR A 33 6.26 10.87 1.26
N LEU A 34 5.49 10.78 0.17
CA LEU A 34 5.06 11.94 -0.60
C LEU A 34 4.14 12.87 0.22
N LEU A 35 3.16 12.31 0.93
CA LEU A 35 2.19 13.06 1.73
C LEU A 35 2.84 13.79 2.91
N GLN A 36 3.88 13.22 3.51
CA GLN A 36 4.61 13.83 4.63
C GLN A 36 5.53 14.98 4.18
N ASN A 37 6.09 14.90 2.98
CA ASN A 37 7.10 15.84 2.49
C ASN A 37 6.51 16.99 1.65
N ASN A 38 5.21 16.99 1.38
CA ASN A 38 4.56 18.03 0.61
C ASN A 38 3.42 18.69 1.41
N ALA A 39 3.60 19.96 1.75
CA ALA A 39 2.64 20.75 2.52
C ALA A 39 1.26 20.86 1.84
N GLU A 40 1.19 20.79 0.50
CA GLU A 40 -0.07 20.78 -0.26
C GLU A 40 -0.91 19.53 0.04
N PHE A 41 -0.27 18.40 0.37
CA PHE A 41 -0.93 17.12 0.56
C PHE A 41 -1.05 16.69 2.02
N GLY A 42 -0.55 17.49 2.96
CA GLY A 42 -0.54 17.14 4.38
C GLY A 42 -1.93 16.82 4.96
N GLY A 43 -2.99 17.43 4.42
CA GLY A 43 -4.38 17.15 4.84
C GLY A 43 -4.87 15.73 4.51
N PHE A 44 -4.21 15.03 3.59
CA PHE A 44 -4.56 13.65 3.22
C PHE A 44 -3.81 12.59 4.03
N LEU A 45 -2.83 12.98 4.83
CA LEU A 45 -1.99 12.04 5.58
C LEU A 45 -2.81 11.20 6.58
N GLU A 46 -3.68 11.86 7.35
CA GLU A 46 -4.47 11.19 8.39
C GLU A 46 -5.54 10.25 7.79
N PRO A 47 -6.33 10.66 6.77
CA PRO A 47 -7.22 9.75 6.05
C PRO A 47 -6.53 8.52 5.46
N VAL A 48 -5.36 8.71 4.82
CA VAL A 48 -4.61 7.60 4.20
C VAL A 48 -4.01 6.68 5.26
N LYS A 49 -3.60 7.22 6.43
CA LYS A 49 -3.17 6.43 7.57
C LYS A 49 -4.28 5.53 8.09
N ALA A 50 -5.47 6.08 8.31
CA ALA A 50 -6.64 5.32 8.76
C ALA A 50 -7.02 4.21 7.75
N TYR A 51 -6.92 4.51 6.45
CA TYR A 51 -7.12 3.51 5.40
C TYR A 51 -6.11 2.36 5.50
N ARG A 52 -4.82 2.65 5.66
CA ARG A 52 -3.77 1.64 5.85
C ARG A 52 -4.01 0.78 7.08
N GLU A 53 -4.42 1.36 8.20
CA GLU A 53 -4.70 0.57 9.41
C GLU A 53 -5.85 -0.42 9.20
N ARG A 54 -6.85 -0.02 8.41
CA ARG A 54 -8.02 -0.85 8.13
C ARG A 54 -7.79 -1.92 7.06
N TYR A 55 -7.01 -1.61 6.02
CA TYR A 55 -6.89 -2.44 4.82
C TYR A 55 -5.45 -2.84 4.47
N GLY A 56 -4.46 -2.42 5.24
CA GLY A 56 -3.06 -2.76 4.99
C GLY A 56 -2.81 -4.25 5.16
N ALA A 57 -2.15 -4.85 4.17
CA ALA A 57 -1.67 -6.23 4.24
C ALA A 57 -0.44 -6.31 5.15
N ALA A 58 -0.34 -7.40 5.91
CA ALA A 58 0.81 -7.70 6.76
C ALA A 58 2.03 -8.08 5.90
#